data_AF-A0A435JQB5-F1
#
_entry.id   AF-A0A435JQB5-F1
#
_cell.length_a   1.000
_cell.length_b   1.000
_cell.length_c   1.000
_cell.angle_alpha   90.00
_cell.angle_beta   90.00
_cell.angle_gamma   90.00
#
_symmetry.space_group_name_H-M   'P 1'
#
loop_
_entity.id
_entity.type
_entity.pdbx_description
1 polymer ?
#
loop_
_entity_poly.entity_id
_entity_poly.type
_entity_poly.pdbx_seq_one_letter_code
_entity_poly.pdbx_strand_id
1 'polypeptide(L)' 'MERIVVTGMGAVTPLAANVEASWSRLLAGRSGVRRLPDDVVGELPAKIGGVVPSLGEDPEAGFDADAVLSAKDQRKVD' A
#
# COMPACT_ATOMS: atom_id res chain seq x y z
N MET A 1 -4.60 34.78 -14.00
CA MET A 1 -4.60 33.58 -13.15
C MET A 1 -4.30 32.40 -14.07
N GLU A 2 -3.22 31.67 -13.82
CA GLU A 2 -2.82 30.54 -14.67
C GLU A 2 -3.58 29.27 -14.27
N ARG A 3 -3.97 28.47 -15.26
CA ARG A 3 -4.62 27.18 -15.02
C ARG A 3 -3.57 26.13 -14.73
N ILE A 4 -3.64 25.54 -13.55
CA ILE A 4 -2.82 24.39 -13.15
C ILE A 4 -3.66 23.12 -13.26
N VAL A 5 -3.07 22.04 -13.79
CA VAL A 5 -3.73 20.75 -14.00
C VAL A 5 -2.88 19.61 -13.43
N VAL A 6 -3.54 18.50 -13.07
CA VAL A 6 -2.87 17.26 -12.65
C VAL A 6 -2.51 16.45 -13.89
N THR A 7 -1.24 16.08 -14.04
CA THR A 7 -0.71 15.33 -15.20
C THR A 7 -0.26 13.91 -14.87
N GLY A 8 -0.28 13.52 -13.60
CA GLY A 8 0.10 12.18 -13.15
C GLY A 8 -0.32 11.93 -11.72
N MET A 9 -0.54 10.65 -11.39
CA MET A 9 -0.90 10.18 -10.06
C MET A 9 -0.15 8.88 -9.77
N GLY A 10 0.21 8.69 -8.50
CA GLY A 10 0.78 7.46 -7.96
C GLY A 10 0.23 7.23 -6.56
N ALA A 11 -0.03 5.97 -6.21
CA ALA A 11 -0.58 5.63 -4.91
C ALA A 11 -0.12 4.25 -4.47
N VAL A 12 0.35 4.15 -3.23
CA VAL A 12 0.61 2.90 -2.53
C VAL A 12 -0.36 2.87 -1.35
N THR A 13 -1.29 1.91 -1.35
CA THR A 13 -2.42 1.89 -0.42
C THR A 13 -2.66 0.47 0.12
N PRO A 14 -3.45 0.32 1.20
CA PRO A 14 -3.90 -1.00 1.65
C PRO A 14 -4.75 -1.77 0.64
N LEU A 15 -5.25 -1.11 -0.42
CA LEU A 15 -6.01 -1.76 -1.47
C LEU A 15 -5.15 -2.21 -2.64
N ALA A 16 -4.03 -1.54 -2.94
CA ALA A 16 -3.07 -1.90 -4.00
C ALA A 16 -1.89 -0.91 -4.03
N ALA A 17 -0.81 -1.27 -4.72
CA ALA A 17 0.37 -0.45 -4.97
C ALA A 17 0.34 0.34 -6.29
N ASN A 18 -0.84 0.52 -6.89
CA ASN A 18 -1.04 1.40 -8.04
C ASN A 18 -2.43 2.04 -8.01
N VAL A 19 -2.61 3.13 -8.78
CA VAL A 19 -3.83 3.96 -8.79
C VAL A 19 -5.03 3.19 -9.33
N GLU A 20 -4.90 2.56 -10.50
CA GLU A 20 -5.99 1.86 -11.19
C GLU A 20 -6.59 0.75 -10.32
N ALA A 21 -5.76 -0.14 -9.78
CA ALA A 21 -6.19 -1.23 -8.93
C ALA A 21 -6.76 -0.72 -7.60
N SER A 22 -6.14 0.30 -6.97
CA SER A 22 -6.65 0.89 -5.73
C SER A 22 -8.04 1.47 -5.95
N TRP A 23 -8.23 2.23 -7.04
CA TRP A 23 -9.49 2.89 -7.37
C TRP A 23 -10.59 1.90 -7.72
N SER A 24 -10.29 0.90 -8.56
CA SER A 24 -11.24 -0.15 -8.92
C SER A 24 -11.73 -0.92 -7.68
N ARG A 25 -10.82 -1.28 -6.76
CA ARG A 25 -11.16 -1.99 -5.52
C ARG A 25 -11.96 -1.13 -4.56
N LEU A 26 -11.65 0.17 -4.48
CA LEU A 26 -12.42 1.14 -3.70
C LEU A 26 -13.86 1.25 -4.21
N LEU A 27 -14.04 1.40 -5.52
CA LEU A 27 -15.38 1.46 -6.15
C LEU A 27 -16.16 0.14 -5.98
N ALA A 28 -15.47 -0.99 -5.93
CA ALA A 28 -16.07 -2.30 -5.62
C ALA A 28 -16.41 -2.48 -4.13
N GLY A 29 -16.17 -1.48 -3.27
CA GLY A 29 -16.45 -1.54 -1.84
C GLY A 29 -15.53 -2.48 -1.06
N ARG A 30 -14.35 -2.82 -1.60
CA ARG A 30 -13.37 -3.64 -0.89
C ARG A 30 -12.73 -2.85 0.24
N SER A 31 -12.38 -3.54 1.32
CA SER A 31 -11.62 -3.00 2.45
C SER A 31 -10.22 -3.61 2.48
N GLY A 32 -9.20 -2.78 2.68
CA GLY A 32 -7.82 -3.23 2.93
C GLY A 32 -7.50 -3.44 4.42
N VAL A 33 -8.49 -3.25 5.31
CA VAL A 33 -8.32 -3.44 6.76
C VAL A 33 -8.34 -4.93 7.08
N ARG A 34 -7.32 -5.40 7.79
CA ARG A 34 -7.17 -6.80 8.20
C ARG A 34 -6.57 -6.93 9.60
N ARG A 35 -6.63 -8.14 10.18
CA ARG A 35 -5.94 -8.49 11.42
C ARG A 35 -4.43 -8.37 11.18
N LEU A 36 -3.75 -7.61 12.06
CA LEU A 36 -2.30 -7.50 12.03
C LEU A 36 -1.65 -8.72 12.73
N PRO A 37 -0.41 -9.10 12.39
CA PRO A 37 0.35 -10.10 13.13
C PRO A 37 0.51 -9.76 14.62
N ASP A 38 0.57 -10.77 15.50
CA ASP A 38 0.63 -10.57 16.96
C ASP A 38 1.95 -9.93 17.42
N ASP A 39 3.05 -10.23 16.73
CA ASP A 39 4.37 -9.61 16.94
C ASP A 39 4.37 -8.11 16.62
N VAL A 40 3.46 -7.63 15.74
CA VAL A 40 3.29 -6.21 15.42
C VAL A 40 2.47 -5.48 16.49
N VAL A 41 1.43 -6.11 17.05
CA VAL A 41 0.45 -5.43 17.92
C VAL A 41 0.58 -5.74 19.41
N GLY A 42 1.34 -6.77 19.81
CA GLY A 42 1.59 -7.11 21.22
C GLY A 42 0.32 -7.15 22.07
N GLU A 43 0.28 -6.37 23.15
CA GLU A 43 -0.86 -6.27 24.09
C GLU A 43 -1.84 -5.12 23.75
N LEU A 44 -1.69 -4.43 22.62
CA LEU A 44 -2.55 -3.28 22.28
C LEU A 44 -4.02 -3.69 22.12
N PRO A 45 -4.99 -2.89 22.56
CA PRO A 45 -6.42 -3.23 22.39
C PRO A 45 -6.85 -3.22 20.91
N ALA A 46 -6.24 -2.38 20.08
CA ALA A 46 -6.48 -2.36 18.64
C ALA A 46 -5.58 -3.38 17.93
N LYS A 47 -6.20 -4.26 17.14
CA LYS A 47 -5.56 -5.43 16.53
C LYS A 47 -5.64 -5.45 14.99
N ILE A 48 -6.26 -4.44 14.40
CA ILE A 48 -6.53 -4.36 12.96
C ILE A 48 -5.85 -3.12 12.35
N GLY A 49 -5.52 -3.19 11.07
CA GLY A 49 -4.92 -2.08 10.33
C GLY A 49 -5.01 -2.28 8.82
N GLY A 50 -4.80 -1.20 8.07
CA GLY A 50 -4.64 -1.26 6.63
C GLY A 50 -3.16 -1.48 6.28
N VAL A 51 -2.85 -2.62 5.67
CA VAL A 51 -1.47 -2.98 5.30
C VAL A 51 -1.37 -3.04 3.79
N VAL A 52 -0.36 -2.39 3.23
CA VAL A 52 -0.04 -2.48 1.80
C VAL A 52 0.24 -3.93 1.45
N PRO A 53 -0.42 -4.52 0.43
CA PRO A 53 -0.17 -5.90 0.04
C PRO A 53 1.24 -6.04 -0.54
N SER A 54 1.96 -7.08 -0.17
CA SER A 54 3.21 -7.49 -0.83
C SER A 54 2.93 -8.24 -2.13
N LEU A 55 3.94 -8.40 -2.99
CA LEU A 55 3.83 -9.26 -4.18
C LEU A 55 3.45 -10.72 -3.86
N GLY A 56 3.81 -11.22 -2.66
CA GLY A 56 3.42 -12.57 -2.23
C GLY A 56 1.94 -12.69 -1.90
N GLU A 57 1.31 -11.60 -1.48
CA GLU A 57 -0.12 -11.54 -1.14
C GLU A 57 -0.98 -11.17 -2.36
N ASP A 58 -0.42 -10.34 -3.24
CA ASP A 58 -1.05 -9.87 -4.46
C ASP A 58 -0.02 -9.77 -5.58
N PRO A 59 0.11 -10.81 -6.43
CA PRO A 59 1.08 -10.82 -7.51
C PRO A 59 0.84 -9.76 -8.60
N GLU A 60 -0.37 -9.21 -8.69
CA GLU A 60 -0.75 -8.26 -9.74
C GLU A 60 -0.62 -6.81 -9.28
N ALA A 61 -0.96 -6.52 -8.02
CA ALA A 61 -1.04 -5.16 -7.49
C ALA A 61 -0.37 -4.97 -6.12
N GLY A 62 0.45 -5.93 -5.70
CA GLY A 62 1.31 -5.81 -4.52
C GLY A 62 2.47 -4.83 -4.71
N PHE A 63 2.99 -4.31 -3.60
CA PHE A 63 4.14 -3.42 -3.60
C PHE A 63 5.44 -4.22 -3.74
N ASP A 64 6.29 -3.77 -4.65
CA ASP A 64 7.65 -4.25 -4.86
C ASP A 64 8.65 -3.16 -4.49
N ALA A 65 9.31 -3.31 -3.33
CA ALA A 65 10.31 -2.36 -2.88
C ALA A 65 11.58 -2.38 -3.74
N ASP A 66 11.94 -3.54 -4.32
CA ASP A 66 13.15 -3.71 -5.11
C ASP A 66 13.05 -3.01 -6.48
N ALA A 67 11.83 -2.84 -6.99
CA ALA A 67 11.56 -2.05 -8.19
C ALA A 67 11.73 -0.53 -7.97
N VAL A 68 11.67 -0.06 -6.72
CA VAL A 68 11.73 1.37 -6.38
C VAL A 68 13.11 1.77 -5.89
N LEU A 69 13.73 0.95 -5.06
CA LEU A 69 14.96 1.30 -4.37
C LEU A 69 15.85 0.06 -4.20
N SER A 70 17.17 0.23 -4.26
CA SER A 70 18.08 -0.89 -4.03
C SER A 70 17.96 -1.41 -2.61
N ALA A 71 18.16 -2.72 -2.39
CA ALA A 71 18.11 -3.32 -1.04
C ALA A 71 19.09 -2.65 -0.04
N LYS A 72 20.19 -2.07 -0.53
CA LYS A 72 21.14 -1.31 0.31
C LYS A 72 20.55 0.01 0.80
N ASP A 73 19.77 0.67 -0.04
CA ASP A 73 19.19 1.97 0.26
C ASP A 73 17.83 1.83 0.99
N GLN A 74 17.08 0.77 0.73
CA GLN A 74 15.86 0.42 1.50
C GLN A 74 16.14 0.31 3.01
N ARG A 75 17.28 -0.30 3.40
CA ARG A 75 17.64 -0.42 4.84
C ARG A 75 17.99 0.90 5.52
N LYS A 76 18.13 1.99 4.76
CA LYS A 76 18.47 3.32 5.26
C LYS A 76 17.25 4.24 5.36
N VAL A 77 16.08 3.76 4.95
CA VAL A 77 14.81 4.48 4.99
C VAL A 77 13.83 3.71 5.87
N ASP A 78 12.92 4.44 6.52
CA ASP A 78 11.87 3.86 7.37
C ASP A 78 10.80 3.11 6.56
#